data_AF-A0A7S3A3Q0-F1
#
_entry.id   AF-A0A7S3A3Q0-F1
#
_cell.length_a   1.000
_cell.length_b   1.000
_cell.length_c   1.000
_cell.angle_alpha   90.00
_cell.angle_beta   90.00
_cell.angle_gamma   90.00
#
_symmetry.space_group_name_H-M   'P 1'
#
loop_
_entity.id
_entity.type
_entity.pdbx_description
1 polymer ?
#
loop_
_entity_poly.entity_id
_entity_poly.type
_entity_poly.pdbx_seq_one_letter_code
_entity_poly.pdbx_strand_id
1 'polypeptide(L)'
;MSERHGFKRNVDDWWRWTEALQDVPELDCLVGKERKPAEVALVLKSSLSEEDFSEVVEVLRRKSFKVTEEEAGSRRCLLEITLDGLEEAAESASLRKRNSRGAVTSYKTAEFKVNGLSIRYMTSPQEELILIRHALFNIRPDPQPGSEKLKDWREDESLIHFLRRIDAIEAFFPMHDLNEANQIMSTLTWKNPIPTFSTICKVQDYFGDYDAVYYAFLTFYVNWLVFLACGGLCSSLSTSPTTT
;
A
#
# COMPACT_ATOMS: atom_id res chain seq x y z
N MET A 1 41.51 -32.54 -35.83
CA MET A 1 40.79 -32.86 -34.58
C MET A 1 40.77 -31.59 -33.74
N SER A 2 39.62 -30.92 -33.67
CA SER A 2 39.44 -29.65 -32.97
C SER A 2 38.21 -29.80 -32.08
N GLU A 3 38.42 -29.87 -30.78
CA GLU A 3 37.36 -29.95 -29.78
C GLU A 3 36.78 -28.55 -29.56
N ARG A 4 35.59 -28.30 -30.12
CA ARG A 4 34.78 -27.13 -29.75
C ARG A 4 34.12 -27.41 -28.41
N HIS A 5 34.64 -26.81 -27.34
CA HIS A 5 33.91 -26.70 -26.08
C HIS A 5 32.76 -25.69 -26.26
N GLY A 6 31.57 -26.22 -26.50
CA GLY A 6 30.34 -25.45 -26.58
C GLY A 6 29.93 -24.97 -25.19
N PHE A 7 30.00 -23.67 -24.96
CA PHE A 7 29.36 -23.00 -23.83
C PHE A 7 27.84 -22.98 -24.06
N LYS A 8 27.17 -24.10 -23.77
CA LYS A 8 25.71 -24.14 -23.65
C LYS A 8 25.33 -23.43 -22.35
N ARG A 9 25.00 -22.14 -22.42
CA ARG A 9 24.22 -21.48 -21.37
C ARG A 9 22.83 -22.12 -21.39
N ASN A 10 22.52 -22.82 -20.31
CA ASN A 10 21.24 -23.48 -20.11
C ASN A 10 20.18 -22.39 -19.87
N VAL A 11 19.32 -22.15 -20.87
CA VAL A 11 18.17 -21.22 -20.77
C VAL A 11 17.14 -21.74 -19.75
N ASP A 12 17.25 -23.02 -19.38
CA ASP A 12 16.39 -23.65 -18.41
C ASP A 12 16.71 -23.27 -16.96
N ASP A 13 17.72 -22.45 -16.63
CA ASP A 13 17.98 -22.06 -15.22
C ASP A 13 17.09 -20.92 -14.70
N TRP A 14 16.11 -20.44 -15.48
CA TRP A 14 15.15 -19.42 -15.02
C TRP A 14 14.29 -19.89 -13.82
N TRP A 15 14.01 -21.20 -13.68
CA TRP A 15 13.26 -21.70 -12.52
C TRP A 15 14.08 -21.74 -11.23
N ARG A 16 15.41 -21.67 -11.29
CA ARG A 16 16.26 -21.59 -10.09
C ARG A 16 16.14 -20.24 -9.38
N TRP A 17 15.77 -19.18 -10.11
CA TRP A 17 15.37 -17.92 -9.48
C TRP A 17 14.01 -18.04 -8.78
N THR A 18 13.09 -18.85 -9.29
CA THR A 18 11.80 -19.10 -8.62
C THR A 18 11.92 -20.04 -7.41
N GLU A 19 12.86 -20.99 -7.40
CA GLU A 19 13.16 -21.80 -6.21
C GLU A 19 13.96 -21.02 -5.14
N ALA A 20 14.88 -20.14 -5.55
CA ALA A 20 15.57 -19.24 -4.62
C ALA A 20 14.61 -18.24 -3.94
N LEU A 21 13.43 -18.01 -4.51
CA LEU A 21 12.33 -17.25 -3.90
C LEU A 21 11.44 -18.09 -2.97
N GLN A 22 11.53 -19.43 -2.99
CA GLN A 22 10.76 -20.31 -2.09
C GLN A 22 11.44 -20.54 -0.73
N ASP A 23 12.76 -20.38 -0.65
CA ASP A 23 13.57 -20.60 0.57
C ASP A 23 13.96 -19.29 1.29
N VAL A 24 13.35 -18.16 0.93
CA VAL A 24 13.51 -16.92 1.68
C VAL A 24 12.73 -17.09 3.00
N PRO A 25 13.32 -16.81 4.17
CA PRO A 25 12.59 -16.72 5.43
C PRO A 25 11.68 -15.47 5.38
N GLU A 26 10.62 -15.54 4.58
CA GLU A 26 9.65 -14.48 4.28
C GLU A 26 8.54 -14.38 5.35
N LEU A 27 8.74 -15.00 6.52
CA LEU A 27 7.81 -14.87 7.65
C LEU A 27 8.18 -13.74 8.62
N ASP A 28 9.41 -13.21 8.59
CA ASP A 28 9.83 -12.14 9.52
C ASP A 28 9.50 -10.72 9.02
N CYS A 29 9.13 -10.55 7.75
CA CYS A 29 8.66 -9.24 7.25
C CYS A 29 7.17 -8.96 7.56
N LEU A 30 6.38 -10.01 7.83
CA LEU A 30 4.92 -9.92 7.95
C LEU A 30 4.41 -9.96 9.40
N VAL A 31 5.28 -10.08 10.40
CA VAL A 31 4.91 -10.00 11.82
C VAL A 31 5.65 -8.82 12.43
N GLY A 32 5.18 -7.62 12.09
CA GLY A 32 5.76 -6.35 12.52
C GLY A 32 5.24 -5.93 13.89
N LYS A 33 6.16 -5.45 14.74
CA LYS A 33 5.91 -4.73 16.00
C LYS A 33 4.73 -3.76 15.91
N GLU A 34 4.10 -3.46 17.04
CA GLU A 34 3.04 -2.45 17.19
C GLU A 34 3.37 -1.18 16.37
N ARG A 35 2.65 -1.00 15.25
CA ARG A 35 2.85 0.11 14.30
C ARG A 35 1.91 1.25 14.63
N LYS A 36 2.32 2.47 14.32
CA LYS A 36 1.41 3.62 14.35
C LYS A 36 0.25 3.35 13.36
N PRO A 37 -1.01 3.57 13.75
CA PRO A 37 -2.13 3.45 12.83
C PRO A 37 -1.96 4.33 11.60
N ALA A 38 -2.41 3.84 10.45
CA ALA A 38 -2.53 4.69 9.27
C ALA A 38 -3.56 5.82 9.51
N GLU A 39 -3.14 7.05 9.24
CA GLU A 39 -3.96 8.25 9.41
C GLU A 39 -4.27 8.86 8.04
N VAL A 40 -5.48 9.38 7.88
CA VAL A 40 -5.92 10.04 6.65
C VAL A 40 -6.47 11.41 6.98
N ALA A 41 -6.00 12.42 6.26
CA ALA A 41 -6.49 13.78 6.37
C ALA A 41 -7.67 13.99 5.41
N LEU A 42 -8.78 14.50 5.94
CA LEU A 42 -9.90 15.01 5.17
C LEU A 42 -9.98 16.53 5.36
N VAL A 43 -9.84 17.26 4.26
CA VAL A 43 -9.92 18.72 4.21
C VAL A 43 -11.18 19.10 3.43
N LEU A 44 -12.07 19.83 4.08
CA LEU A 44 -13.32 20.28 3.50
C LEU A 44 -13.26 21.79 3.21
N LYS A 45 -13.93 22.22 2.15
CA LYS A 45 -13.90 23.61 1.69
C LYS A 45 -14.54 24.56 2.71
N SER A 46 -14.09 25.81 2.66
CA SER A 46 -14.67 26.94 3.41
C SER A 46 -16.11 27.31 3.00
N SER A 47 -16.65 26.71 1.94
CA SER A 47 -18.05 26.86 1.51
C SER A 47 -19.06 26.03 2.32
N LEU A 48 -18.63 24.95 2.99
CA LEU A 48 -19.50 24.13 3.82
C LEU A 48 -19.97 24.91 5.07
N SER A 49 -21.13 24.63 5.66
CA SER A 49 -21.47 25.26 6.94
C SER A 49 -20.70 24.59 8.10
N GLU A 50 -20.46 25.30 9.20
CA GLU A 50 -19.85 24.69 10.39
C GLU A 50 -20.75 23.61 11.00
N GLU A 51 -22.07 23.77 10.89
CA GLU A 51 -23.06 22.77 11.32
C GLU A 51 -22.94 21.48 10.50
N ASP A 52 -22.86 21.59 9.17
CA ASP A 52 -22.68 20.43 8.28
C ASP A 52 -21.32 19.75 8.51
N PHE A 53 -20.26 20.53 8.77
CA PHE A 53 -18.94 19.98 9.11
C PHE A 53 -19.00 19.14 10.39
N SER A 54 -19.61 19.68 11.45
CA SER A 54 -19.78 18.96 12.73
C SER A 54 -20.60 17.69 12.55
N GLU A 55 -21.66 17.73 11.74
CA GLU A 55 -22.47 16.55 11.44
C GLU A 55 -21.67 15.48 10.67
N VAL A 56 -20.86 15.86 9.67
CA VAL A 56 -19.97 14.92 8.96
C VAL A 56 -19.00 14.23 9.92
N VAL A 57 -18.40 14.99 10.84
CA VAL A 57 -17.50 14.45 11.86
C VAL A 57 -18.23 13.47 12.78
N GLU A 58 -19.46 13.78 13.20
CA GLU A 58 -20.28 12.89 14.02
C GLU A 58 -20.71 11.61 13.29
N VAL A 59 -21.01 11.69 11.98
CA VAL A 59 -21.28 10.51 11.16
C VAL A 59 -20.04 9.62 11.09
N LEU A 60 -18.85 10.19 10.90
CA LEU A 60 -17.59 9.44 10.88
C LEU A 60 -17.35 8.74 12.22
N ARG A 61 -17.54 9.43 13.35
CA ARG A 61 -17.43 8.85 14.70
C ARG A 61 -18.38 7.68 14.92
N ARG A 62 -19.62 7.78 14.43
CA ARG A 62 -20.62 6.71 14.52
C ARG A 62 -20.28 5.48 13.66
N LYS A 63 -19.61 5.68 12.52
CA LYS A 63 -19.36 4.65 11.49
C LYS A 63 -17.94 4.07 11.55
N SER A 64 -17.45 3.81 12.76
CA SER A 64 -16.17 3.12 13.03
C SER A 64 -14.90 3.91 12.69
N PHE A 65 -14.98 5.24 12.62
CA PHE A 65 -13.80 6.11 12.56
C PHE A 65 -13.55 6.81 13.89
N LYS A 66 -12.28 6.90 14.26
CA LYS A 66 -11.80 7.75 15.33
C LYS A 66 -11.24 9.03 14.71
N VAL A 67 -11.77 10.16 15.15
CA VAL A 67 -11.30 11.49 14.74
C VAL A 67 -10.27 11.95 15.75
N THR A 68 -9.00 11.95 15.36
CA THR A 68 -7.86 12.20 16.27
C THR A 68 -7.59 13.69 16.43
N GLU A 69 -7.73 14.45 15.35
CA GLU A 69 -7.56 15.90 15.36
C GLU A 69 -8.73 16.53 14.57
N GLU A 70 -9.29 17.60 15.12
CA GLU A 70 -10.38 18.36 14.51
C GLU A 70 -10.05 19.86 14.60
N GLU A 71 -9.88 20.50 13.44
CA GLU A 71 -9.73 21.94 13.35
C GLU A 71 -10.97 22.53 12.67
N ALA A 72 -11.98 22.91 13.46
CA ALA A 72 -13.25 23.43 12.94
C ALA A 72 -13.07 24.68 12.05
N GLY A 73 -12.14 25.59 12.42
CA GLY A 73 -11.86 26.80 11.63
C GLY A 73 -11.23 26.52 10.27
N SER A 74 -10.38 25.50 10.18
CA SER A 74 -9.74 25.06 8.93
C SER A 74 -10.56 23.99 8.19
N ARG A 75 -11.59 23.42 8.84
CA ARG A 75 -12.41 22.28 8.39
C ARG A 75 -11.58 21.08 7.97
N ARG A 76 -10.65 20.75 8.86
CA ARG A 76 -9.75 19.62 8.70
C ARG A 76 -10.04 18.63 9.80
N CYS A 77 -10.06 17.37 9.42
CA CYS A 77 -10.07 16.29 10.39
C CYS A 77 -9.07 15.21 10.00
N LEU A 78 -8.42 14.68 11.03
CA LEU A 78 -7.54 13.52 10.93
C LEU A 78 -8.32 12.27 11.34
N LEU A 79 -8.36 11.30 10.44
CA LEU A 79 -9.15 10.10 10.56
C LEU A 79 -8.25 8.88 10.77
N GLU A 80 -8.57 8.10 11.80
CA GLU A 80 -8.05 6.76 12.05
C GLU A 80 -9.25 5.79 12.03
N ILE A 81 -9.11 4.60 11.45
CA ILE A 81 -10.16 3.58 11.53
C ILE A 81 -10.02 2.80 12.84
N THR A 82 -11.14 2.50 13.50
CA THR A 82 -11.13 1.63 14.69
C THR A 82 -10.78 0.20 14.30
N LEU A 83 -10.32 -0.62 15.26
CA LEU A 83 -10.01 -2.03 14.99
C LEU A 83 -11.23 -2.80 14.48
N ASP A 84 -12.41 -2.56 15.07
CA ASP A 84 -13.65 -3.21 14.63
C ASP A 84 -14.03 -2.78 13.20
N GLY A 85 -13.88 -1.48 12.88
CA GLY A 85 -14.10 -0.97 11.52
C GLY A 85 -13.12 -1.54 10.50
N LEU A 86 -11.86 -1.76 10.90
CA LEU A 86 -10.82 -2.33 10.06
C LEU A 86 -11.11 -3.80 9.72
N GLU A 87 -11.59 -4.58 10.69
CA GLU A 87 -12.01 -5.96 10.47
C GLU A 87 -13.22 -6.06 9.54
N GLU A 88 -14.25 -5.24 9.77
CA GLU A 88 -15.44 -5.16 8.92
C GLU A 88 -15.07 -4.73 7.49
N ALA A 89 -14.20 -3.71 7.36
CA ALA A 89 -13.70 -3.25 6.07
C ALA A 89 -12.91 -4.34 5.34
N ALA A 90 -12.09 -5.11 6.05
CA ALA A 90 -11.30 -6.18 5.45
C ALA A 90 -12.15 -7.37 4.98
N GLU A 91 -13.18 -7.72 5.76
CA GLU A 91 -14.11 -8.78 5.39
C GLU A 91 -14.98 -8.36 4.19
N SER A 92 -15.53 -7.14 4.21
CA SER A 92 -16.30 -6.59 3.09
C SER A 92 -15.47 -6.39 1.82
N ALA A 93 -14.21 -5.98 1.95
CA ALA A 93 -13.26 -5.88 0.84
C ALA A 93 -12.72 -7.25 0.38
N SER A 94 -13.04 -8.34 1.09
CA SER A 94 -12.51 -9.69 0.83
C SER A 94 -10.98 -9.71 0.74
N LEU A 95 -10.30 -9.01 1.66
CA LEU A 95 -8.84 -8.89 1.70
C LEU A 95 -8.19 -10.28 1.63
N ARG A 96 -7.25 -10.50 0.71
CA ARG A 96 -6.64 -11.81 0.53
C ARG A 96 -5.36 -11.92 1.36
N LYS A 97 -5.31 -12.90 2.26
CA LYS A 97 -4.16 -13.16 3.14
C LYS A 97 -3.74 -14.61 3.07
N ARG A 98 -2.45 -14.88 3.30
CA ARG A 98 -1.97 -16.25 3.47
C ARG A 98 -2.38 -16.75 4.85
N ASN A 99 -2.99 -17.92 4.91
CA ASN A 99 -3.28 -18.61 6.15
C ASN A 99 -2.03 -19.32 6.72
N SER A 100 -2.17 -19.92 7.90
CA SER A 100 -1.10 -20.68 8.56
C SER A 100 -0.61 -21.90 7.75
N ARG A 101 -1.34 -22.33 6.73
CA ARG A 101 -0.96 -23.39 5.79
C ARG A 101 -0.29 -22.86 4.52
N GLY A 102 -0.05 -21.55 4.43
CA GLY A 102 0.55 -20.88 3.26
C GLY A 102 -0.41 -20.64 2.10
N ALA A 103 -1.68 -21.05 2.20
CA ALA A 103 -2.67 -20.84 1.14
C ALA A 103 -3.28 -19.44 1.22
N VAL A 104 -3.48 -18.80 0.07
CA VAL A 104 -4.11 -17.47 -0.04
C VAL A 104 -5.62 -17.61 0.06
N THR A 105 -6.21 -17.09 1.13
CA THR A 105 -7.65 -17.13 1.40
C THR A 105 -8.19 -15.72 1.68
N SER A 106 -9.47 -15.49 1.43
CA SER A 106 -10.13 -14.24 1.81
C SER A 106 -10.20 -14.12 3.33
N TYR A 107 -10.00 -12.91 3.82
CA TYR A 107 -10.06 -12.57 5.24
C TYR A 107 -11.48 -12.76 5.75
N LYS A 108 -11.59 -13.44 6.89
CA LYS A 108 -12.83 -13.64 7.62
C LYS A 108 -12.55 -13.46 9.09
N THR A 109 -13.31 -12.57 9.73
CA THR A 109 -13.08 -12.20 11.13
C THR A 109 -13.10 -13.43 12.05
N ALA A 110 -14.02 -14.37 11.82
CA ALA A 110 -14.13 -15.59 12.62
C ALA A 110 -12.92 -16.55 12.51
N GLU A 111 -12.29 -16.65 11.34
CA GLU A 111 -11.17 -17.58 11.11
C GLU A 111 -9.85 -16.99 11.62
N PHE A 112 -9.67 -15.67 11.48
CA PHE A 112 -8.44 -14.98 11.84
C PHE A 112 -8.38 -14.57 13.31
N LYS A 113 -9.52 -14.23 13.96
CA LYS A 113 -9.57 -13.99 15.43
C LYS A 113 -9.19 -15.22 16.24
N VAL A 114 -9.52 -16.43 15.78
CA VAL A 114 -9.19 -17.69 16.46
C VAL A 114 -7.68 -17.89 16.59
N ASN A 115 -6.89 -17.28 15.71
CA ASN A 115 -5.43 -17.37 15.75
C ASN A 115 -4.77 -16.32 16.68
N GLY A 116 -5.57 -15.51 17.39
CA GLY A 116 -5.07 -14.53 18.36
C GLY A 116 -4.30 -13.34 17.77
N LEU A 117 -4.21 -13.24 16.44
CA LEU A 117 -3.55 -12.14 15.75
C LEU A 117 -4.58 -11.08 15.37
N SER A 118 -4.37 -9.85 15.82
CA SER A 118 -5.17 -8.71 15.35
C SER A 118 -4.87 -8.42 13.89
N ILE A 119 -5.89 -8.04 13.13
CA ILE A 119 -5.78 -7.70 11.71
C ILE A 119 -4.70 -6.67 11.44
N ARG A 120 -4.49 -5.72 12.35
CA ARG A 120 -3.50 -4.64 12.24
C ARG A 120 -2.06 -5.17 12.16
N TYR A 121 -1.78 -6.34 12.74
CA TYR A 121 -0.48 -7.00 12.60
C TYR A 121 -0.31 -7.73 11.27
N MET A 122 -1.41 -8.07 10.62
CA MET A 122 -1.42 -8.81 9.35
C MET A 122 -1.46 -7.88 8.13
N THR A 123 -1.85 -6.63 8.32
CA THR A 123 -1.96 -5.62 7.26
C THR A 123 -0.71 -4.75 7.18
N SER A 124 -0.25 -4.49 5.95
CA SER A 124 0.71 -3.43 5.69
C SER A 124 0.05 -2.05 5.84
N PRO A 125 0.83 -0.97 6.02
CA PRO A 125 0.29 0.40 6.06
C PRO A 125 -0.55 0.73 4.82
N GLN A 126 -0.13 0.29 3.63
CA GLN A 126 -0.89 0.52 2.41
C GLN A 126 -2.20 -0.25 2.35
N GLU A 127 -2.23 -1.49 2.84
CA GLU A 127 -3.49 -2.22 2.96
C GLU A 127 -4.44 -1.56 3.95
N GLU A 128 -3.94 -1.07 5.09
CA GLU A 128 -4.77 -0.32 6.04
C GLU A 128 -5.35 0.95 5.39
N LEU A 129 -4.57 1.69 4.59
CA LEU A 129 -5.06 2.83 3.81
C LEU A 129 -6.12 2.46 2.77
N ILE A 130 -5.94 1.34 2.07
CA ILE A 130 -6.94 0.81 1.12
C ILE A 130 -8.24 0.48 1.86
N LEU A 131 -8.15 -0.12 3.04
CA LEU A 131 -9.31 -0.47 3.87
C LEU A 131 -10.00 0.77 4.45
N ILE A 132 -9.25 1.77 4.93
CA ILE A 132 -9.78 3.06 5.35
C ILE A 132 -10.57 3.71 4.21
N ARG A 133 -9.98 3.73 3.02
CA ARG A 133 -10.66 4.24 1.83
C ARG A 133 -11.92 3.42 1.54
N HIS A 134 -11.86 2.10 1.56
CA HIS A 134 -13.01 1.24 1.31
C HIS A 134 -14.15 1.54 2.30
N ALA A 135 -13.84 1.62 3.59
CA ALA A 135 -14.79 1.92 4.65
C ALA A 135 -15.44 3.31 4.45
N LEU A 136 -14.65 4.34 4.18
CA LEU A 136 -15.17 5.70 3.92
C LEU A 136 -16.13 5.76 2.73
N PHE A 137 -15.81 5.04 1.65
CA PHE A 137 -16.66 4.98 0.45
C PHE A 137 -17.94 4.17 0.66
N ASN A 138 -18.01 3.35 1.70
CA ASN A 138 -19.18 2.55 2.06
C ASN A 138 -20.02 3.16 3.19
N ILE A 139 -19.63 4.31 3.75
CA ILE A 139 -20.49 5.02 4.70
C ILE A 139 -21.76 5.47 3.99
N ARG A 140 -22.89 4.99 4.48
CA ARG A 140 -24.24 5.31 4.02
C ARG A 140 -25.06 5.93 5.14
N PRO A 141 -26.07 6.74 4.79
CA PRO A 141 -26.94 7.34 5.77
C PRO A 141 -27.68 6.27 6.56
N ASP A 142 -27.89 6.53 7.84
CA ASP A 142 -28.71 5.67 8.67
C ASP A 142 -30.18 5.71 8.21
N PRO A 143 -30.85 4.56 8.06
CA PRO A 143 -32.23 4.49 7.59
C PRO A 143 -33.25 5.03 8.60
N GLN A 144 -32.81 5.55 9.76
CA GLN A 144 -33.70 6.08 10.78
C GLN A 144 -34.05 7.54 10.47
N PRO A 145 -35.34 7.88 10.29
CA PRO A 145 -35.75 9.25 10.00
C PRO A 145 -35.43 10.16 11.20
N GLY A 146 -34.47 11.08 11.01
CA GLY A 146 -34.11 12.11 11.98
C GLY A 146 -32.72 11.98 12.63
N SER A 147 -31.92 10.97 12.28
CA SER A 147 -30.56 10.79 12.84
C SER A 147 -29.48 11.62 12.14
N GLU A 148 -29.75 12.17 10.96
CA GLU A 148 -28.77 12.88 10.15
C GLU A 148 -29.35 14.21 9.66
N LYS A 149 -28.63 15.28 9.97
CA LYS A 149 -29.05 16.66 9.65
C LYS A 149 -28.54 17.14 8.29
N LEU A 150 -27.73 16.33 7.60
CA LEU A 150 -27.17 16.67 6.29
C LEU A 150 -28.28 16.78 5.25
N LYS A 151 -28.57 18.01 4.84
CA LYS A 151 -29.60 18.29 3.83
C LYS A 151 -29.22 17.62 2.51
N ASP A 152 -30.21 17.03 1.84
CA ASP A 152 -30.11 16.43 0.52
C ASP A 152 -29.19 15.20 0.39
N TRP A 153 -28.73 14.58 1.51
CA TRP A 153 -28.02 13.30 1.46
C TRP A 153 -29.01 12.15 1.19
N ARG A 154 -28.81 11.42 0.09
CA ARG A 154 -29.72 10.35 -0.38
C ARG A 154 -29.42 9.01 0.29
N GLU A 155 -30.46 8.21 0.51
CA GLU A 155 -30.39 6.90 1.19
C GLU A 155 -29.40 5.89 0.56
N ASP A 156 -29.19 5.98 -0.75
CA ASP A 156 -28.32 5.10 -1.54
C ASP A 156 -26.92 5.70 -1.82
N GLU A 157 -26.70 6.96 -1.46
CA GLU A 157 -25.48 7.71 -1.75
C GLU A 157 -24.47 7.56 -0.62
N SER A 158 -23.20 7.29 -0.94
CA SER A 158 -22.16 7.28 0.08
C SER A 158 -21.76 8.68 0.51
N LEU A 159 -21.30 8.83 1.76
CA LEU A 159 -20.90 10.13 2.32
C LEU A 159 -19.87 10.85 1.43
N ILE A 160 -18.88 10.12 0.93
CA ILE A 160 -17.85 10.68 0.03
C ILE A 160 -18.45 11.11 -1.31
N HIS A 161 -19.42 10.39 -1.86
CA HIS A 161 -20.11 10.80 -3.08
C HIS A 161 -20.95 12.05 -2.86
N PHE A 162 -21.69 12.10 -1.74
CA PHE A 162 -22.45 13.28 -1.34
C PHE A 162 -21.54 14.52 -1.23
N LEU A 163 -20.45 14.42 -0.46
CA LEU A 163 -19.49 15.51 -0.29
C LEU A 163 -18.84 15.94 -1.60
N ARG A 164 -18.59 15.02 -2.53
CA ARG A 164 -18.11 15.35 -3.89
C ARG A 164 -19.17 16.04 -4.73
N ARG A 165 -20.43 15.62 -4.65
CA ARG A 165 -21.54 16.19 -5.41
C ARG A 165 -21.80 17.64 -5.02
N ILE A 166 -21.71 17.98 -3.74
CA ILE A 166 -21.81 19.36 -3.25
C ILE A 166 -20.47 20.13 -3.35
N ASP A 167 -19.45 19.53 -3.96
CA ASP A 167 -18.11 20.11 -4.13
C ASP A 167 -17.47 20.58 -2.79
N ALA A 168 -17.72 19.85 -1.71
CA ALA A 168 -17.24 20.18 -0.37
C ALA A 168 -15.86 19.61 -0.05
N ILE A 169 -15.36 18.62 -0.81
CA ILE A 169 -14.01 18.05 -0.57
C ILE A 169 -12.96 18.95 -1.23
N GLU A 170 -12.05 19.48 -0.42
CA GLU A 170 -10.87 20.21 -0.90
C GLU A 170 -9.72 19.24 -1.16
N ALA A 171 -9.39 18.42 -0.17
CA ALA A 171 -8.32 17.44 -0.26
C ALA A 171 -8.60 16.21 0.59
N PHE A 172 -8.10 15.07 0.14
CA PHE A 172 -8.16 13.80 0.85
C PHE A 172 -6.89 13.04 0.57
N PHE A 173 -6.04 12.86 1.58
CA PHE A 173 -4.72 12.26 1.41
C PHE A 173 -4.28 11.48 2.66
N PRO A 174 -3.54 10.37 2.48
CA PRO A 174 -2.93 9.65 3.59
C PRO A 174 -1.80 10.48 4.21
N MET A 175 -1.63 10.36 5.52
CA MET A 175 -0.50 10.96 6.22
C MET A 175 0.68 10.01 6.21
N HIS A 176 1.86 10.55 5.88
CA HIS A 176 3.11 9.77 5.91
C HIS A 176 3.68 9.71 7.32
N ASP A 177 4.10 8.51 7.74
CA ASP A 177 5.15 8.39 8.75
C ASP A 177 6.49 8.80 8.10
N LEU A 178 6.91 10.03 8.40
CA LEU A 178 8.16 10.59 7.86
C LEU A 178 9.40 9.78 8.26
N ASN A 179 9.39 9.13 9.43
CA ASN A 179 10.52 8.33 9.87
C ASN A 179 10.63 7.06 9.03
N GLU A 180 9.52 6.33 8.85
CA GLU A 180 9.49 5.13 8.02
C GLU A 180 9.79 5.45 6.54
N ALA A 181 9.17 6.51 5.99
CA ALA A 181 9.44 6.97 4.63
C ALA A 181 10.93 7.30 4.43
N ASN A 182 11.53 8.06 5.34
CA ASN A 182 12.96 8.42 5.25
C ASN A 182 13.86 7.19 5.36
N GLN A 183 13.52 6.22 6.22
CA GLN A 183 14.28 4.98 6.33
C GLN A 183 14.24 4.19 5.02
N ILE A 184 13.08 4.04 4.39
CA ILE A 184 12.96 3.34 3.10
C ILE A 184 13.73 4.10 2.01
N MET A 185 13.55 5.42 1.92
CA MET A 185 14.25 6.26 0.95
C MET A 185 15.77 6.24 1.14
N SER A 186 16.28 6.08 2.36
CA SER A 186 17.71 5.95 2.62
C SER A 186 18.32 4.68 1.97
N THR A 187 17.51 3.63 1.80
CA THR A 187 17.94 2.40 1.12
C THR A 187 17.97 2.56 -0.40
N LEU A 188 17.28 3.57 -0.94
CA LEU A 188 17.20 3.92 -2.38
C LEU A 188 18.21 5.02 -2.77
N THR A 189 19.30 5.15 -2.01
CA THR A 189 20.31 6.18 -2.26
C THR A 189 21.24 5.81 -3.41
N TRP A 190 21.91 6.82 -3.99
CA TRP A 190 22.97 6.66 -4.99
C TRP A 190 24.07 5.66 -4.60
N LYS A 191 24.25 5.40 -3.30
CA LYS A 191 25.21 4.42 -2.78
C LYS A 191 24.81 2.97 -3.09
N ASN A 192 23.51 2.71 -3.27
CA ASN A 192 22.93 1.43 -3.66
C ASN A 192 22.03 1.62 -4.88
N PRO A 193 22.60 1.84 -6.07
CA PRO A 193 21.84 2.23 -7.26
C PRO A 193 20.89 1.13 -7.78
N ILE A 194 21.09 -0.11 -7.32
CA ILE A 194 20.27 -1.26 -7.70
C ILE A 194 19.55 -1.74 -6.42
N PRO A 195 18.24 -1.45 -6.30
CA PRO A 195 17.43 -1.92 -5.17
C PRO A 195 17.50 -3.44 -5.01
N THR A 196 17.67 -3.89 -3.77
CA THR A 196 17.55 -5.32 -3.43
C THR A 196 16.08 -5.75 -3.42
N PHE A 197 15.81 -7.05 -3.55
CA PHE A 197 14.46 -7.60 -3.42
C PHE A 197 13.78 -7.17 -2.10
N SER A 198 14.51 -7.26 -0.97
CA SER A 198 14.00 -6.82 0.34
C SER A 198 13.64 -5.32 0.36
N THR A 199 14.42 -4.48 -0.32
CA THR A 199 14.09 -3.05 -0.47
C THR A 199 12.80 -2.85 -1.25
N ILE A 200 12.60 -3.60 -2.35
CA ILE A 200 11.38 -3.53 -3.16
C ILE A 200 10.16 -3.98 -2.35
N CYS A 201 10.26 -5.04 -1.54
CA CYS A 201 9.18 -5.46 -0.65
C CYS A 201 8.82 -4.38 0.38
N LYS A 202 9.82 -3.69 0.96
CA LYS A 202 9.55 -2.56 1.87
C LYS A 202 8.85 -1.39 1.18
N VAL A 203 9.23 -1.11 -0.08
CA VAL A 203 8.53 -0.12 -0.91
C VAL A 203 7.09 -0.57 -1.19
N GLN A 204 6.87 -1.85 -1.46
CA GLN A 204 5.53 -2.41 -1.67
C GLN A 204 4.65 -2.24 -0.44
N ASP A 205 5.16 -2.59 0.74
CA ASP A 205 4.39 -2.51 1.99
C ASP A 205 4.01 -1.07 2.34
N TYR A 206 4.89 -0.10 2.08
CA TYR A 206 4.71 1.30 2.51
C TYR A 206 4.16 2.24 1.45
N PHE A 207 4.54 2.10 0.18
CA PHE A 207 4.10 2.97 -0.93
C PHE A 207 3.08 2.30 -1.85
N GLY A 208 3.07 0.97 -1.88
CA GLY A 208 2.07 0.16 -2.58
C GLY A 208 2.64 -0.53 -3.80
N ASP A 209 1.79 -1.35 -4.43
CA ASP A 209 2.19 -2.22 -5.53
C ASP A 209 2.70 -1.46 -6.75
N TYR A 210 2.10 -0.33 -7.08
CA TYR A 210 2.46 0.43 -8.28
C TYR A 210 3.91 0.93 -8.20
N ASP A 211 4.29 1.50 -7.05
CA ASP A 211 5.64 2.01 -6.84
C ASP A 211 6.64 0.85 -6.74
N ALA A 212 6.29 -0.24 -6.07
CA ALA A 212 7.15 -1.42 -6.00
C ALA A 212 7.42 -2.04 -7.38
N VAL A 213 6.39 -2.16 -8.23
CA VAL A 213 6.53 -2.65 -9.60
C VAL A 213 7.41 -1.72 -10.42
N TYR A 214 7.28 -0.41 -10.25
CA TYR A 214 8.18 0.57 -10.89
C TYR A 214 9.64 0.33 -10.50
N TYR A 215 9.96 0.20 -9.22
CA TYR A 215 11.33 -0.06 -8.77
C TYR A 215 11.83 -1.45 -9.20
N ALA A 216 10.97 -2.47 -9.20
CA ALA A 216 11.32 -3.80 -9.72
C ALA A 216 11.69 -3.76 -11.21
N PHE A 217 10.88 -3.05 -12.01
CA PHE A 217 11.14 -2.84 -13.42
C PHE A 217 12.44 -2.05 -13.65
N LEU A 218 12.66 -0.99 -12.87
CA LEU A 218 13.88 -0.19 -12.94
C LEU A 218 15.12 -1.04 -12.64
N THR A 219 15.09 -1.86 -11.58
CA THR A 219 16.15 -2.81 -11.24
C THR A 219 16.44 -3.78 -12.38
N PHE A 220 15.39 -4.38 -12.96
CA PHE A 220 15.51 -5.28 -14.11
C PHE A 220 16.16 -4.57 -15.31
N TYR A 221 15.68 -3.38 -15.64
CA TYR A 221 16.15 -2.59 -16.78
C TYR A 221 17.62 -2.19 -16.64
N VAL A 222 18.03 -1.69 -15.47
CA VAL A 222 19.44 -1.32 -15.20
C VAL A 222 20.36 -2.54 -15.28
N ASN A 223 19.95 -3.68 -14.72
CA ASN A 223 20.74 -4.92 -14.82
C ASN A 223 20.91 -5.36 -16.27
N TRP A 224 19.87 -5.23 -17.10
CA TRP A 224 19.96 -5.54 -18.52
C TRP A 224 20.91 -4.60 -19.27
N LEU A 225 20.87 -3.29 -18.98
CA LEU A 225 21.78 -2.30 -19.55
C LEU A 225 23.24 -2.60 -19.18
N VAL A 226 23.52 -2.95 -17.93
CA VAL A 226 24.87 -3.34 -17.49
C VAL A 226 25.35 -4.57 -18.25
N PHE A 227 24.49 -5.59 -18.42
CA PHE A 227 24.83 -6.78 -19.20
C PHE A 227 25.17 -6.44 -20.66
N LEU A 228 24.35 -5.63 -21.33
CA LEU A 228 24.60 -5.18 -22.70
C LEU A 228 25.86 -4.32 -22.81
N ALA A 229 26.11 -3.42 -21.85
CA ALA A 229 27.29 -2.57 -21.80
C ALA A 229 28.57 -3.40 -21.65
N CYS A 230 28.58 -4.37 -20.75
CA CYS A 230 29.69 -5.32 -20.60
C CYS A 230 29.93 -6.11 -21.90
N GLY A 231 28.86 -6.58 -22.56
CA GLY A 231 28.96 -7.26 -23.86
C GLY A 231 29.55 -6.38 -24.97
N GLY A 232 29.11 -5.12 -25.05
CA GLY A 232 29.63 -4.12 -25.98
C GLY A 232 31.11 -3.78 -25.73
N LEU A 233 31.49 -3.59 -24.47
CA LEU A 233 32.89 -3.33 -24.08
C LEU A 233 33.80 -4.51 -24.44
N CYS A 234 33.40 -5.75 -24.13
CA CYS A 234 34.16 -6.95 -24.48
C CYS A 234 34.33 -7.08 -26.00
N SER A 235 33.29 -6.80 -26.77
CA SER A 235 33.35 -6.82 -28.24
C SER A 235 34.29 -5.74 -28.78
N SER A 236 34.19 -4.51 -28.25
CA SER A 236 35.05 -3.39 -28.67
C SER A 236 36.54 -3.66 -28.39
N LEU A 237 36.86 -4.20 -27.21
CA LEU A 237 38.24 -4.57 -26.83
C LEU A 237 38.79 -5.73 -27.66
N SER A 238 37.93 -6.66 -28.11
CA SER A 238 38.37 -7.74 -29.01
C SER A 238 38.65 -7.25 -30.43
N THR A 239 38.09 -6.10 -30.83
CA THR A 239 38.24 -5.55 -32.19
C THR A 239 39.29 -4.46 -32.32
N SER A 240 39.88 -3.97 -31.21
CA SER A 240 40.95 -2.98 -31.30
C SER A 240 42.20 -3.62 -31.94
N PRO A 241 42.64 -3.16 -33.13
CA PRO A 241 43.84 -3.68 -33.76
C PRO A 241 45.05 -3.30 -32.90
N THR A 242 45.94 -4.27 -32.68
CA THR A 242 47.26 -4.07 -32.09
C THR A 242 48.05 -3.11 -32.99
N THR A 243 47.99 -1.80 -32.72
CA THR A 243 48.91 -0.83 -33.30
C THR A 243 50.31 -1.18 -32.81
N THR A 244 51.10 -1.71 -33.75
CA THR A 244 52.52 -2.04 -33.63
C THR A 244 53.37 -0.83 -33.95
#